data_AF-W0E341-F1
#
_entry.id   AF-W0E341-F1
#
_cell.length_a   1.000
_cell.length_b   1.000
_cell.length_c   1.000
_cell.angle_alpha   90.00
_cell.angle_beta   90.00
_cell.angle_gamma   90.00
#
_symmetry.space_group_name_H-M   'P 1'
#
loop_
_entity.id
_entity.type
_entity.pdbx_description
1 polymer ?
#
loop_
_entity_poly.entity_id
_entity_poly.type
_entity_poly.pdbx_seq_one_letter_code
_entity_poly.pdbx_strand_id
1 'polypeptide(L)'
;MNVTDPLADLQGLLTAPGIGATPCATAAGVESCLALPAAHWGLLAELAADAGLRHAGLWADALDDERLRVQALFAAADGYLLAQTEVTGAPPELASHTPLFPGVDRLERHAQDLLGVRFLGHPRGTVRWTRHQAWPETAHPLCPDFPLAGDHPGRTPADGDYPIVRLQGNGVCEVPVGPVHAGVIAPGHFRFQVMGEDVLRLEERLGYVHKGIEKHAVGRDAAGLVRLAARVAADSTVAHAWAACQALERACDTEVPARALYLRALLAERERVANHLGDIGGICNDVGFGFGQSQCALLRERWQRDNANHFGHRLLMDTLVPGGVARDLDPAAPEQLIQAHGELRRVLRRLFDILDDHPPLNDRLLTTGILGRETARTLGCTGYVAKASGLDHDLRHHVPYAPYDRLRLQPAVVEHEGDVAARMRVRMREIHASLGLIEQLLAALPEGAIAMPLTPRPEASALGLVEGWRGESIALVRLDAAGRVARYFPRDPSWFNWPALEHLILGNIVPDFPVCNKSVNGSYSGVDL
;
A
#
# COMPACT_ATOMS: atom_id res chain seq x y z
N MET A 1 -4.70 -33.26 10.44
CA MET A 1 -3.33 -32.88 10.01
C MET A 1 -2.90 -31.79 10.95
N ASN A 2 -1.76 -31.92 11.64
CA ASN A 2 -1.21 -30.80 12.40
C ASN A 2 -0.97 -29.67 11.39
N VAL A 3 -1.76 -28.61 11.47
CA VAL A 3 -1.47 -27.38 10.75
C VAL A 3 -0.24 -26.82 11.45
N THR A 4 0.91 -27.04 10.85
CA THR A 4 2.17 -26.43 11.27
C THR A 4 2.01 -24.92 11.10
N ASP A 5 2.27 -24.15 12.16
CA ASP A 5 2.28 -22.69 12.12
C ASP A 5 3.55 -22.24 11.38
N PRO A 6 3.45 -21.72 10.14
CA PRO A 6 4.62 -21.42 9.32
C PRO A 6 5.52 -20.35 9.95
N LEU A 7 4.97 -19.44 10.76
CA LEU A 7 5.76 -18.42 11.45
C LEU A 7 6.55 -19.03 12.61
N ALA A 8 5.91 -19.90 13.39
CA ALA A 8 6.57 -20.60 14.49
C ALA A 8 7.69 -21.53 13.96
N ASP A 9 7.45 -22.21 12.84
CA ASP A 9 8.45 -23.06 12.19
C ASP A 9 9.65 -22.24 11.70
N LEU A 10 9.41 -21.13 11.00
CA LEU A 10 10.48 -20.23 10.57
C LEU A 10 11.26 -19.67 11.76
N GLN A 11 10.56 -19.25 12.83
CA GLN A 11 11.18 -18.77 14.06
C GLN A 11 12.05 -19.86 14.71
N GLY A 12 11.57 -21.10 14.76
CA GLY A 12 12.33 -22.24 15.29
C GLY A 12 13.61 -22.51 14.50
N LEU A 13 13.55 -22.42 13.16
CA LEU A 13 14.71 -22.58 12.30
C LEU A 13 15.73 -21.43 12.50
N LEU A 14 15.27 -20.18 12.53
CA LEU A 14 16.14 -19.00 12.68
C LEU A 14 16.81 -18.92 14.06
N THR A 15 16.15 -19.42 15.10
CA THR A 15 16.70 -19.43 16.47
C THR A 15 17.62 -20.62 16.75
N ALA A 16 17.84 -21.51 15.76
CA ALA A 16 18.75 -22.63 15.91
C ALA A 16 20.21 -22.17 16.16
N PRO A 17 21.03 -22.95 16.89
CA PRO A 17 22.38 -22.56 17.31
C PRO A 17 23.35 -22.14 16.20
N GLY A 18 23.08 -22.49 14.94
CA GLY A 18 23.88 -22.11 13.77
C GLY A 18 23.56 -20.74 13.17
N ILE A 19 22.35 -20.21 13.37
CA ILE A 19 21.90 -18.94 12.77
C ILE A 19 22.00 -17.80 13.79
N GLY A 20 21.67 -18.09 15.06
CA GLY A 20 21.82 -17.16 16.17
C GLY A 20 20.83 -15.99 16.14
N ALA A 21 19.66 -16.16 15.53
CA ALA A 21 18.63 -15.13 15.62
C ALA A 21 18.12 -15.01 17.07
N THR A 22 17.95 -13.78 17.54
CA THR A 22 17.46 -13.48 18.89
C THR A 22 16.16 -12.69 18.83
N PRO A 23 15.24 -12.90 19.77
CA PRO A 23 14.07 -12.03 19.90
C PRO A 23 14.50 -10.58 20.11
N CYS A 24 13.97 -9.66 19.30
CA CYS A 24 14.14 -8.22 19.51
C CYS A 24 12.99 -7.63 20.31
N ALA A 25 13.24 -6.49 20.97
CA ALA A 25 12.19 -5.67 21.52
C ALA A 25 11.14 -5.44 20.43
N THR A 26 9.96 -6.03 20.63
CA THR A 26 8.87 -6.13 19.67
C THR A 26 8.63 -4.79 18.98
N ALA A 27 8.64 -4.76 17.65
CA ALA A 27 7.83 -3.77 16.96
C ALA A 27 6.38 -4.13 17.28
N ALA A 28 5.79 -3.48 18.28
CA ALA A 28 4.42 -3.78 18.69
C ALA A 28 3.51 -3.76 17.45
N GLY A 29 2.67 -4.80 17.29
CA GLY A 29 1.83 -4.98 16.10
C GLY A 29 2.19 -6.17 15.20
N VAL A 30 3.17 -7.00 15.56
CA VAL A 30 3.46 -8.29 14.92
C VAL A 30 3.61 -9.40 15.96
N GLU A 31 3.45 -10.64 15.54
CA GLU A 31 3.46 -11.85 16.36
C GLU A 31 4.89 -12.21 16.81
N SER A 32 5.89 -11.91 15.98
CA SER A 32 7.30 -12.14 16.31
C SER A 32 8.23 -11.09 15.73
N CYS A 33 9.29 -10.75 16.49
CA CYS A 33 10.40 -9.88 16.06
C CYS A 33 11.71 -10.64 16.27
N LEU A 34 12.50 -10.82 15.22
CA LEU A 34 13.81 -11.48 15.29
C LEU A 34 14.93 -10.57 14.76
N ALA A 35 16.00 -10.42 15.54
CA ALA A 35 17.25 -9.87 15.10
C ALA A 35 18.17 -11.01 14.65
N LEU A 36 18.77 -10.91 13.47
CA LEU A 36 19.68 -11.93 12.92
C LEU A 36 20.98 -11.29 12.42
N PRO A 37 22.10 -12.06 12.37
CA PRO A 37 23.32 -11.60 11.74
C PRO A 37 23.12 -11.33 10.24
N ALA A 38 23.74 -10.27 9.72
CA ALA A 38 23.66 -9.87 8.31
C ALA A 38 24.03 -10.98 7.31
N ALA A 39 24.97 -11.86 7.69
CA ALA A 39 25.39 -13.00 6.89
C ALA A 39 24.26 -14.03 6.63
N HIS A 40 23.24 -14.07 7.48
CA HIS A 40 22.09 -14.98 7.37
C HIS A 40 20.85 -14.32 6.74
N TRP A 41 20.96 -13.08 6.25
CA TRP A 41 19.85 -12.36 5.63
C TRP A 41 19.33 -13.07 4.37
N GLY A 42 20.22 -13.61 3.54
CA GLY A 42 19.81 -14.41 2.37
C GLY A 42 19.11 -15.72 2.75
N LEU A 43 19.64 -16.42 3.77
CA LEU A 43 19.04 -17.64 4.30
C LEU A 43 17.64 -17.40 4.86
N LEU A 44 17.39 -16.25 5.50
CA LEU A 44 16.07 -15.85 5.95
C LEU A 44 15.06 -15.83 4.78
N ALA A 45 15.44 -15.30 3.62
CA ALA A 45 14.57 -15.29 2.44
C ALA A 45 14.30 -16.70 1.91
N GLU A 46 15.32 -17.57 1.87
CA GLU A 46 15.18 -18.98 1.47
C GLU A 46 14.19 -19.71 2.37
N LEU A 47 14.40 -19.64 3.69
CA LEU A 47 13.53 -20.29 4.67
C LEU A 47 12.10 -19.74 4.65
N ALA A 48 11.93 -18.43 4.48
CA ALA A 48 10.60 -17.83 4.37
C ALA A 48 9.87 -18.26 3.08
N ALA A 49 10.60 -18.39 1.96
CA ALA A 49 10.04 -18.84 0.69
C ALA A 49 9.64 -20.32 0.76
N ASP A 50 10.48 -21.17 1.35
CA ASP A 50 10.20 -22.60 1.58
C ASP A 50 9.00 -22.80 2.50
N ALA A 51 8.83 -21.95 3.51
CA ALA A 51 7.66 -21.91 4.38
C ALA A 51 6.40 -21.33 3.71
N GLY A 52 6.49 -20.86 2.46
CA GLY A 52 5.37 -20.31 1.70
C GLY A 52 4.87 -18.95 2.21
N LEU A 53 5.70 -18.21 2.93
CA LEU A 53 5.34 -16.88 3.45
C LEU A 53 5.29 -15.85 2.32
N ARG A 54 4.48 -14.81 2.51
CA ARG A 54 4.45 -13.63 1.64
C ARG A 54 5.40 -12.57 2.19
N HIS A 55 6.27 -12.02 1.35
CA HIS A 55 7.03 -10.83 1.71
C HIS A 55 6.12 -9.60 1.71
N ALA A 56 5.94 -8.95 2.86
CA ALA A 56 4.97 -7.87 3.09
C ALA A 56 5.60 -6.47 3.20
N GLY A 57 6.93 -6.37 3.23
CA GLY A 57 7.64 -5.09 3.11
C GLY A 57 9.11 -5.19 3.48
N LEU A 58 9.93 -4.29 2.94
CA LEU A 58 11.34 -4.10 3.31
C LEU A 58 11.61 -2.61 3.46
N TRP A 59 12.33 -2.21 4.49
CA TRP A 59 12.77 -0.84 4.67
C TRP A 59 14.09 -0.79 5.44
N ALA A 60 14.80 0.32 5.28
CA ALA A 60 16.03 0.60 5.98
C ALA A 60 15.91 1.87 6.85
N ASP A 61 16.72 1.94 7.89
CA ASP A 61 16.73 2.99 8.91
C ASP A 61 18.17 3.32 9.30
N ALA A 62 18.56 4.60 9.23
CA ALA A 62 19.86 5.05 9.72
C ALA A 62 19.82 5.19 11.24
N LEU A 63 20.60 4.35 11.93
CA LEU A 63 20.73 4.43 13.39
C LEU A 63 21.73 5.52 13.79
N ASP A 64 22.81 5.63 13.02
CA ASP A 64 23.84 6.67 13.08
C ASP A 64 24.54 6.77 11.72
N ASP A 65 25.68 7.46 11.66
CA ASP A 65 26.43 7.70 10.42
C ASP A 65 27.08 6.45 9.81
N GLU A 66 27.24 5.36 10.58
CA GLU A 66 27.94 4.14 10.14
C GLU A 66 27.06 2.89 10.17
N ARG A 67 25.96 2.92 10.92
CA ARG A 67 25.06 1.77 11.13
C ARG A 67 23.69 2.00 10.51
N LEU A 68 23.32 1.06 9.64
CA LEU A 68 21.97 0.93 9.12
C LEU A 68 21.28 -0.29 9.71
N ARG A 69 20.01 -0.16 10.03
CA ARG A 69 19.13 -1.29 10.29
C ARG A 69 18.27 -1.56 9.06
N VAL A 70 18.27 -2.79 8.59
CA VAL A 70 17.37 -3.25 7.53
C VAL A 70 16.37 -4.22 8.14
N GLN A 71 15.10 -4.03 7.78
CA GLN A 71 14.00 -4.80 8.33
C GLN A 71 13.15 -5.37 7.18
N ALA A 72 12.71 -6.62 7.33
CA ALA A 72 11.85 -7.32 6.40
C ALA A 72 10.64 -7.87 7.16
N LEU A 73 9.47 -7.66 6.59
CA LEU A 73 8.21 -8.13 7.13
C LEU A 73 7.72 -9.29 6.28
N PHE A 74 7.41 -10.41 6.92
CA PHE A 74 6.82 -11.59 6.29
C PHE A 74 5.44 -11.82 6.86
N ALA A 75 4.49 -12.21 6.03
CA ALA A 75 3.12 -12.51 6.39
C ALA A 75 2.81 -14.00 6.17
N ALA A 76 2.17 -14.62 7.16
CA ALA A 76 1.46 -15.89 7.02
C ALA A 76 -0.05 -15.63 6.96
N ALA A 77 -0.86 -16.69 7.07
CA ALA A 77 -2.31 -16.55 7.14
C ALA A 77 -2.72 -15.67 8.32
N ASP A 78 -2.31 -16.04 9.55
CA ASP A 78 -2.85 -15.45 10.77
C ASP A 78 -1.84 -14.55 11.50
N GLY A 79 -0.87 -13.97 10.78
CA GLY A 79 0.11 -13.10 11.42
C GLY A 79 1.31 -12.68 10.57
N TYR A 80 2.25 -12.01 11.23
CA TYR A 80 3.43 -11.36 10.72
C TYR A 80 4.67 -11.70 11.55
N LEU A 81 5.79 -11.88 10.85
CA LEU A 81 7.13 -11.94 11.44
C LEU A 81 7.94 -10.76 10.92
N LEU A 82 8.48 -9.97 11.84
CA LEU A 82 9.43 -8.92 11.53
C LEU A 82 10.85 -9.42 11.79
N ALA A 83 11.66 -9.49 10.75
CA ALA A 83 13.08 -9.77 10.84
C ALA A 83 13.88 -8.47 10.69
N GLN A 84 14.96 -8.35 11.44
CA GLN A 84 15.86 -7.20 11.35
C GLN A 84 17.33 -7.60 11.42
N THR A 85 18.17 -6.86 10.72
CA THR A 85 19.62 -6.96 10.81
C THR A 85 20.22 -5.57 10.87
N GLU A 86 21.37 -5.45 11.52
CA GLU A 86 22.20 -4.26 11.44
C GLU A 86 23.36 -4.53 10.49
N VAL A 87 23.69 -3.52 9.67
CA VAL A 87 24.80 -3.56 8.74
C VAL A 87 25.64 -2.30 8.86
N THR A 88 26.95 -2.53 8.75
CA THR A 88 28.00 -1.51 8.80
C THR A 88 28.82 -1.59 7.52
N GLY A 89 29.47 -0.49 7.15
CA GLY A 89 30.41 -0.43 6.04
C GLY A 89 30.08 0.65 5.03
N ALA A 90 31.02 0.92 4.13
CA ALA A 90 30.90 1.91 3.06
C ALA A 90 31.30 1.28 1.71
N PRO A 91 30.36 0.68 0.95
CA PRO A 91 28.91 0.62 1.21
C PRO A 91 28.50 -0.51 2.18
N PRO A 92 27.36 -0.39 2.86
CA PRO A 92 26.76 -1.50 3.60
C PRO A 92 26.15 -2.53 2.63
N GLU A 93 26.38 -3.82 2.88
CA GLU A 93 26.02 -4.90 1.96
C GLU A 93 25.10 -5.95 2.61
N LEU A 94 24.09 -6.40 1.87
CA LEU A 94 23.16 -7.46 2.27
C LEU A 94 22.80 -8.36 1.09
N ALA A 95 22.42 -9.61 1.34
CA ALA A 95 21.84 -10.45 0.29
C ALA A 95 20.47 -9.89 -0.15
N SER A 96 20.17 -9.98 -1.46
CA SER A 96 18.87 -9.57 -2.00
C SER A 96 17.81 -10.65 -1.75
N HIS A 97 16.62 -10.24 -1.32
CA HIS A 97 15.42 -11.07 -1.25
C HIS A 97 14.71 -11.17 -2.60
N THR A 98 14.95 -10.22 -3.51
CA THR A 98 14.26 -10.11 -4.81
C THR A 98 14.32 -11.37 -5.69
N PRO A 99 15.40 -12.18 -5.73
CA PRO A 99 15.41 -13.43 -6.50
C PRO A 99 14.34 -14.45 -6.09
N LEU A 100 13.93 -14.45 -4.81
CA LEU A 100 12.90 -15.33 -4.26
C LEU A 100 11.54 -14.62 -4.16
N PHE A 101 11.56 -13.31 -3.96
CA PHE A 101 10.38 -12.46 -3.83
C PHE A 101 10.44 -11.28 -4.80
N PRO A 102 10.05 -11.46 -6.08
CA PRO A 102 10.16 -10.42 -7.10
C PRO A 102 9.41 -9.11 -6.76
N GLY A 103 8.36 -9.18 -5.95
CA GLY A 103 7.62 -8.01 -5.46
C GLY A 103 8.44 -7.05 -4.58
N VAL A 104 9.64 -7.46 -4.14
CA VAL A 104 10.52 -6.67 -3.26
C VAL A 104 11.52 -5.80 -4.04
N ASP A 105 11.66 -5.99 -5.36
CA ASP A 105 12.61 -5.26 -6.23
C ASP A 105 12.65 -3.75 -5.93
N ARG A 106 11.47 -3.11 -5.96
CA ARG A 106 11.37 -1.66 -5.81
C ARG A 106 11.67 -1.20 -4.37
N LEU A 107 11.41 -2.03 -3.36
CA LEU A 107 11.70 -1.73 -1.96
C LEU A 107 13.20 -1.81 -1.66
N GLU A 108 13.90 -2.81 -2.21
CA GLU A 108 15.36 -2.91 -2.10
C GLU A 108 16.05 -1.76 -2.83
N ARG A 109 15.59 -1.43 -4.04
CA ARG A 109 16.11 -0.28 -4.80
C ARG A 109 15.82 1.06 -4.11
N HIS A 110 14.68 1.18 -3.42
CA HIS A 110 14.36 2.36 -2.60
C HIS A 110 15.33 2.52 -1.42
N ALA A 111 15.59 1.43 -0.67
CA ALA A 111 16.59 1.43 0.40
C ALA A 111 18.01 1.72 -0.13
N GLN A 112 18.35 1.18 -1.30
CA GLN A 112 19.61 1.50 -1.98
C GLN A 112 19.71 2.99 -2.31
N ASP A 113 18.69 3.55 -2.97
CA ASP A 113 18.66 4.94 -3.41
C ASP A 113 18.74 5.92 -2.23
N LEU A 114 17.98 5.67 -1.19
CA LEU A 114 17.81 6.63 -0.10
C LEU A 114 18.82 6.49 1.03
N LEU A 115 19.42 5.31 1.23
CA LEU A 115 20.34 5.01 2.35
C LEU A 115 21.64 4.31 1.93
N GLY A 116 21.78 3.88 0.67
CA GLY A 116 23.04 3.34 0.15
C GLY A 116 23.28 1.84 0.40
N VAL A 117 22.27 1.10 0.86
CA VAL A 117 22.37 -0.36 1.03
C VAL A 117 22.58 -1.04 -0.32
N ARG A 118 23.63 -1.85 -0.45
CA ARG A 118 23.90 -2.64 -1.65
C ARG A 118 23.38 -4.07 -1.48
N PHE A 119 22.35 -4.42 -2.25
CA PHE A 119 21.77 -5.76 -2.25
C PHE A 119 22.49 -6.69 -3.24
N LEU A 120 23.27 -7.63 -2.70
CA LEU A 120 24.02 -8.64 -3.45
C LEU A 120 23.07 -9.65 -4.09
N GLY A 121 23.27 -9.96 -5.37
CA GLY A 121 22.40 -10.88 -6.11
C GLY A 121 21.09 -10.25 -6.63
N HIS A 122 20.87 -8.95 -6.44
CA HIS A 122 19.69 -8.26 -6.95
C HIS A 122 19.65 -8.30 -8.51
N PRO A 123 18.53 -8.69 -9.16
CA PRO A 123 18.47 -8.84 -10.63
C PRO A 123 18.76 -7.56 -11.43
N ARG A 124 18.41 -6.39 -10.88
CA ARG A 124 18.76 -5.07 -11.45
C ARG A 124 20.11 -4.52 -10.97
N GLY A 125 20.90 -5.30 -10.23
CA GLY A 125 22.21 -4.90 -9.70
C GLY A 125 22.14 -3.58 -8.94
N THR A 126 22.98 -2.61 -9.32
CA THR A 126 23.06 -1.27 -8.70
C THR A 126 22.20 -0.21 -9.40
N VAL A 127 21.25 -0.60 -10.27
CA VAL A 127 20.41 0.35 -11.01
C VAL A 127 19.47 1.09 -10.05
N ARG A 128 19.73 2.39 -9.88
CA ARG A 128 18.90 3.34 -9.11
C ARG A 128 17.47 3.44 -9.68
N TRP A 129 16.48 3.79 -8.88
CA TRP A 129 15.06 3.91 -9.28
C TRP A 129 14.49 5.32 -9.08
N THR A 130 14.48 5.84 -7.85
CA THR A 130 13.76 7.06 -7.44
C THR A 130 14.51 8.36 -7.71
N ARG A 131 15.81 8.28 -8.02
CA ARG A 131 16.70 9.45 -8.14
C ARG A 131 16.33 10.44 -9.24
N HIS A 132 15.97 9.98 -10.45
CA HIS A 132 15.72 10.84 -11.63
C HIS A 132 16.73 11.98 -11.87
N GLN A 133 18.01 11.74 -11.56
CA GLN A 133 19.09 12.74 -11.58
C GLN A 133 18.86 13.99 -10.69
N ALA A 134 17.94 13.95 -9.73
CA ALA A 134 17.60 15.07 -8.85
C ALA A 134 18.64 15.34 -7.75
N TRP A 135 19.45 14.35 -7.38
CA TRP A 135 20.60 14.49 -6.47
C TRP A 135 21.84 13.76 -7.02
N PRO A 136 23.06 13.97 -6.52
CA PRO A 136 24.25 13.21 -6.94
C PRO A 136 24.16 11.71 -6.64
N GLU A 137 24.86 10.86 -7.38
CA GLU A 137 24.84 9.40 -7.16
C GLU A 137 25.41 8.95 -5.81
N THR A 138 26.26 9.79 -5.20
CA THR A 138 26.88 9.60 -3.89
C THR A 138 26.00 10.12 -2.74
N ALA A 139 24.87 10.77 -3.05
CA ALA A 139 24.00 11.35 -2.04
C ALA A 139 22.82 10.42 -1.74
N HIS A 140 22.48 10.37 -0.45
CA HIS A 140 21.47 9.48 0.12
C HIS A 140 20.50 10.30 0.97
N PRO A 141 19.32 10.67 0.43
CA PRO A 141 18.43 11.64 1.09
C PRO A 141 17.97 11.31 2.52
N LEU A 142 17.99 10.02 2.90
CA LEU A 142 17.61 9.59 4.24
C LEU A 142 18.79 9.41 5.20
N CYS A 143 20.03 9.62 4.76
CA CYS A 143 21.16 9.70 5.69
C CYS A 143 21.03 10.93 6.61
N PRO A 144 21.56 10.86 7.86
CA PRO A 144 21.44 11.94 8.83
C PRO A 144 22.03 13.28 8.37
N ASP A 145 23.13 13.23 7.61
CA ASP A 145 23.88 14.38 7.09
C ASP A 145 23.18 15.10 5.93
N PHE A 146 22.22 14.46 5.26
CA PHE A 146 21.52 15.08 4.14
C PHE A 146 20.57 16.20 4.62
N PRO A 147 20.69 17.44 4.09
CA PRO A 147 19.86 18.56 4.54
C PRO A 147 18.40 18.41 4.11
N LEU A 148 17.45 18.77 4.98
CA LEU A 148 16.01 18.66 4.68
C LEU A 148 15.59 19.50 3.46
N ALA A 149 16.19 20.67 3.27
CA ALA A 149 15.93 21.51 2.10
C ALA A 149 16.53 20.94 0.80
N GLY A 150 17.46 19.98 0.91
CA GLY A 150 18.31 19.51 -0.16
C GLY A 150 19.26 20.60 -0.68
N ASP A 151 20.13 20.20 -1.61
CA ASP A 151 20.88 21.13 -2.45
C ASP A 151 20.21 21.18 -3.82
N HIS A 152 19.58 22.30 -4.17
CA HIS A 152 18.83 22.45 -5.42
C HIS A 152 19.54 23.44 -6.38
N PRO A 153 20.50 22.99 -7.21
CA PRO A 153 21.29 23.87 -8.07
C PRO A 153 20.51 24.44 -9.27
N GLY A 154 19.26 24.03 -9.49
CA GLY A 154 18.42 24.49 -10.60
C GLY A 154 17.56 23.37 -11.18
N ARG A 155 17.14 23.50 -12.44
CA ARG A 155 16.31 22.50 -13.12
C ARG A 155 17.01 21.13 -13.14
N THR A 156 16.32 20.09 -12.68
CA THR A 156 16.79 18.70 -12.78
C THR A 156 17.12 18.34 -14.24
N PRO A 157 18.30 17.77 -14.52
CA PRO A 157 18.65 17.30 -15.85
C PRO A 157 17.68 16.22 -16.37
N ALA A 158 17.60 16.08 -17.69
CA ALA A 158 16.77 15.03 -18.28
C ALA A 158 17.41 13.65 -18.08
N ASP A 159 16.63 12.70 -17.58
CA ASP A 159 17.10 11.34 -17.33
C ASP A 159 16.87 10.39 -18.53
N GLY A 160 17.67 10.57 -19.57
CA GLY A 160 17.57 9.84 -20.84
C GLY A 160 18.28 8.48 -20.87
N ASP A 161 19.18 8.22 -19.93
CA ASP A 161 20.12 7.09 -19.98
C ASP A 161 19.74 5.94 -19.03
N TYR A 162 18.54 5.98 -18.45
CA TYR A 162 18.08 4.93 -17.56
C TYR A 162 18.04 3.56 -18.28
N PRO A 163 18.65 2.50 -17.71
CA PRO A 163 18.85 1.23 -18.38
C PRO A 163 17.58 0.38 -18.39
N ILE A 164 16.73 0.67 -19.37
CA ILE A 164 15.52 -0.09 -19.70
C ILE A 164 15.94 -1.36 -20.45
N VAL A 165 15.30 -2.47 -20.14
CA VAL A 165 15.54 -3.72 -20.87
C VAL A 165 14.97 -3.59 -22.28
N ARG A 166 15.80 -3.71 -23.32
CA ARG A 166 15.39 -3.64 -24.73
C ARG A 166 15.32 -5.03 -25.37
N LEU A 167 14.18 -5.35 -25.97
CA LEU A 167 13.95 -6.52 -26.80
C LEU A 167 14.50 -6.26 -28.21
N GLN A 168 15.22 -7.25 -28.74
CA GLN A 168 15.75 -7.20 -30.11
C GLN A 168 14.87 -8.06 -31.02
N GLY A 169 14.50 -7.53 -32.17
CA GLY A 169 13.71 -8.26 -33.16
C GLY A 169 13.24 -7.37 -34.31
N ASN A 170 13.05 -7.95 -35.49
CA ASN A 170 12.47 -7.22 -36.62
C ASN A 170 11.02 -6.82 -36.29
N GLY A 171 10.71 -5.53 -36.40
CA GLY A 171 9.36 -5.01 -36.15
C GLY A 171 9.03 -4.70 -34.68
N VAL A 172 9.97 -4.92 -33.76
CA VAL A 172 9.82 -4.46 -32.37
C VAL A 172 10.06 -2.95 -32.32
N CYS A 173 9.10 -2.20 -31.80
CA CYS A 173 9.24 -0.77 -31.56
C CYS A 173 8.89 -0.40 -30.11
N GLU A 174 9.34 0.78 -29.70
CA GLU A 174 9.14 1.28 -28.35
C GLU A 174 8.09 2.40 -28.36
N VAL A 175 7.08 2.31 -27.49
CA VAL A 175 6.05 3.35 -27.34
C VAL A 175 6.16 3.94 -25.93
N PRO A 176 6.58 5.21 -25.75
CA PRO A 176 6.57 5.88 -24.46
C PRO A 176 5.18 6.38 -24.12
N VAL A 177 4.76 6.20 -22.86
CA VAL A 177 3.62 6.91 -22.28
C VAL A 177 4.05 7.57 -20.97
N GLY A 178 3.89 8.89 -20.86
CA GLY A 178 4.30 9.66 -19.69
C GLY A 178 5.75 10.19 -19.77
N PRO A 179 6.28 10.80 -18.69
CA PRO A 179 5.60 11.08 -17.43
C PRO A 179 4.54 12.19 -17.53
N VAL A 180 4.53 12.94 -18.64
CA VAL A 180 3.45 13.87 -19.00
C VAL A 180 2.52 13.16 -19.98
N HIS A 181 1.24 13.06 -19.64
CA HIS A 181 0.22 12.38 -20.43
C HIS A 181 -1.04 13.26 -20.56
N ALA A 182 -1.83 13.03 -21.61
CA ALA A 182 -3.03 13.83 -21.89
C ALA A 182 -4.20 13.55 -20.92
N GLY A 183 -4.26 12.33 -20.36
CA GLY A 183 -5.22 11.94 -19.34
C GLY A 183 -4.91 12.48 -17.94
N VAL A 184 -5.91 12.48 -17.06
CA VAL A 184 -5.79 12.92 -15.66
C VAL A 184 -5.29 11.75 -14.81
N ILE A 185 -3.98 11.52 -14.83
CA ILE A 185 -3.27 10.54 -13.99
C ILE A 185 -2.03 11.17 -13.36
N ALA A 186 -1.52 10.58 -12.28
CA ALA A 186 -0.27 11.05 -11.70
C ALA A 186 0.94 10.69 -12.62
N PRO A 187 2.04 11.45 -12.54
CA PRO A 187 3.23 11.20 -13.34
C PRO A 187 3.83 9.81 -13.10
N GLY A 188 3.86 9.01 -14.16
CA GLY A 188 4.64 7.78 -14.27
C GLY A 188 4.97 7.51 -15.72
N HIS A 189 6.08 6.83 -15.96
CA HIS A 189 6.57 6.59 -17.31
C HIS A 189 6.47 5.10 -17.62
N PHE A 190 5.69 4.77 -18.65
CA PHE A 190 5.40 3.41 -19.09
C PHE A 190 6.10 3.18 -20.42
N ARG A 191 6.99 2.19 -20.48
CA ARG A 191 7.83 1.90 -21.64
C ARG A 191 7.38 0.58 -22.24
N PHE A 192 6.54 0.68 -23.25
CA PHE A 192 6.07 -0.47 -24.00
C PHE A 192 7.09 -0.86 -25.05
N GLN A 193 7.30 -2.15 -25.20
CA GLN A 193 7.90 -2.73 -26.39
C GLN A 193 6.87 -3.62 -27.05
N VAL A 194 6.60 -3.32 -28.32
CA VAL A 194 5.44 -3.84 -29.03
C VAL A 194 5.84 -4.39 -30.39
N MET A 195 5.05 -5.33 -30.90
CA MET A 195 5.11 -5.78 -32.28
C MET A 195 3.73 -5.57 -32.90
N GLY A 196 3.61 -4.58 -33.78
CA GLY A 196 2.29 -4.09 -34.19
C GLY A 196 1.58 -3.44 -33.01
N GLU A 197 0.47 -4.03 -32.56
CA GLU A 197 -0.27 -3.57 -31.38
C GLU A 197 0.00 -4.43 -30.14
N ASP A 198 0.57 -5.62 -30.29
CA ASP A 198 0.76 -6.59 -29.21
C ASP A 198 1.86 -6.13 -28.26
N VAL A 199 1.54 -6.05 -26.97
CA VAL A 199 2.50 -5.70 -25.91
C VAL A 199 3.35 -6.91 -25.57
N LEU A 200 4.63 -6.83 -25.90
CA LEU A 200 5.63 -7.86 -25.58
C LEU A 200 6.27 -7.65 -24.21
N ARG A 201 6.37 -6.38 -23.79
CA ARG A 201 6.90 -5.98 -22.49
C ARG A 201 6.40 -4.59 -22.12
N LEU A 202 6.12 -4.42 -20.83
CA LEU A 202 6.00 -3.11 -20.19
C LEU A 202 7.07 -3.03 -19.10
N GLU A 203 7.85 -1.95 -19.10
CA GLU A 203 8.64 -1.54 -17.94
C GLU A 203 8.09 -0.21 -17.44
N GLU A 204 7.71 -0.16 -16.17
CA GLU A 204 7.29 1.08 -15.53
C GLU A 204 8.48 1.80 -14.93
N ARG A 205 8.39 3.12 -14.85
CA ARG A 205 9.32 3.95 -14.10
C ARG A 205 8.53 5.01 -13.35
N LEU A 206 8.54 4.88 -12.03
CA LEU A 206 7.91 5.82 -11.08
C LEU A 206 9.01 6.66 -10.41
N GLY A 207 8.69 7.42 -9.37
CA GLY A 207 9.60 8.33 -8.65
C GLY A 207 9.44 9.80 -9.03
N TYR A 208 8.59 10.13 -10.01
CA TYR A 208 8.39 11.49 -10.50
C TYR A 208 7.60 12.37 -9.52
N VAL A 209 6.87 11.77 -8.57
CA VAL A 209 6.16 12.50 -7.51
C VAL A 209 6.77 12.25 -6.13
N HIS A 210 8.07 11.95 -6.07
CA HIS A 210 8.80 11.80 -4.82
C HIS A 210 8.75 13.11 -4.03
N LYS A 211 8.15 13.06 -2.83
CA LYS A 211 7.88 14.24 -1.99
C LYS A 211 8.80 14.32 -0.77
N GLY A 212 9.67 13.33 -0.56
CA GLY A 212 10.53 13.25 0.62
C GLY A 212 9.73 13.07 1.91
N ILE A 213 8.58 12.38 1.86
CA ILE A 213 7.68 12.12 3.00
C ILE A 213 8.46 11.56 4.18
N GLU A 214 9.36 10.61 3.93
CA GLU A 214 10.14 9.96 4.98
C GLU A 214 11.10 10.94 5.66
N LYS A 215 11.81 11.78 4.88
CA LYS A 215 12.73 12.79 5.41
C LYS A 215 11.96 13.90 6.14
N HIS A 216 10.83 14.33 5.60
CA HIS A 216 9.95 15.33 6.24
C HIS A 216 9.30 14.84 7.53
N ALA A 217 9.22 13.52 7.76
CA ALA A 217 8.70 12.97 8.99
C ALA A 217 9.67 13.13 10.16
N VAL A 218 10.98 13.11 9.91
CA VAL A 218 12.01 13.17 10.96
C VAL A 218 11.89 14.49 11.75
N GLY A 219 11.90 14.38 13.08
CA GLY A 219 11.78 15.51 14.02
C GLY A 219 10.34 15.99 14.29
N ARG A 220 9.33 15.46 13.58
CA ARG A 220 7.92 15.79 13.86
C ARG A 220 7.44 15.19 15.17
N ASP A 221 6.43 15.81 15.75
CA ASP A 221 5.64 15.20 16.82
C ASP A 221 4.59 14.25 16.23
N ALA A 222 3.88 13.52 17.12
CA ALA A 222 2.87 12.54 16.73
C ALA A 222 1.77 13.17 15.85
N ALA A 223 1.28 14.36 16.20
CA ALA A 223 0.23 15.04 15.43
C ALA A 223 0.73 15.47 14.04
N GLY A 224 1.95 16.02 13.96
CA GLY A 224 2.59 16.40 12.72
C GLY A 224 2.86 15.22 11.80
N LEU A 225 3.18 14.04 12.35
CA LEU A 225 3.32 12.80 11.59
C LEU A 225 1.98 12.33 11.02
N VAL A 226 0.91 12.26 11.81
CA VAL A 226 -0.40 11.80 11.34
C VAL A 226 -0.94 12.70 10.21
N ARG A 227 -0.74 14.02 10.32
CA ARG A 227 -1.08 14.95 9.22
C ARG A 227 -0.28 14.66 7.95
N LEU A 228 1.00 14.33 8.09
CA LEU A 228 1.85 13.95 6.95
C LEU A 228 1.40 12.62 6.34
N ALA A 229 1.11 11.62 7.18
CA ALA A 229 0.61 10.29 6.77
C ALA A 229 -0.67 10.38 5.95
N ALA A 230 -1.63 11.22 6.38
CA ALA A 230 -2.88 11.49 5.65
C ALA A 230 -2.68 12.02 4.22
N ARG A 231 -1.46 12.44 3.86
CA ARG A 231 -1.07 13.05 2.58
C ARG A 231 -0.03 12.20 1.81
N VAL A 232 0.21 10.97 2.24
CA VAL A 232 0.98 9.97 1.47
C VAL A 232 0.28 9.73 0.14
N ALA A 233 -0.98 9.31 0.18
CA ALA A 233 -1.84 9.16 -0.99
C ALA A 233 -3.22 9.79 -0.72
N ALA A 234 -3.63 10.73 -1.58
CA ALA A 234 -4.83 11.55 -1.37
C ALA A 234 -6.15 10.76 -1.47
N ASP A 235 -6.12 9.56 -2.02
CA ASP A 235 -7.26 8.64 -2.07
C ASP A 235 -7.25 7.63 -0.89
N SER A 236 -6.18 7.57 -0.10
CA SER A 236 -6.00 6.59 0.99
C SER A 236 -5.66 7.31 2.30
N THR A 237 -6.29 8.47 2.50
CA THR A 237 -6.05 9.40 3.59
C THR A 237 -6.30 8.76 4.95
N VAL A 238 -7.44 8.09 5.14
CA VAL A 238 -7.80 7.44 6.39
C VAL A 238 -6.92 6.22 6.62
N ALA A 239 -6.68 5.40 5.60
CA ALA A 239 -5.84 4.20 5.73
C ALA A 239 -4.42 4.54 6.20
N HIS A 240 -3.74 5.49 5.56
CA HIS A 240 -2.39 5.90 5.94
C HIS A 240 -2.36 6.61 7.30
N ALA A 241 -3.32 7.50 7.57
CA ALA A 241 -3.41 8.17 8.87
C ALA A 241 -3.65 7.17 10.01
N TRP A 242 -4.51 6.17 9.80
CA TRP A 242 -4.79 5.15 10.82
C TRP A 242 -3.59 4.24 11.02
N ALA A 243 -2.90 3.80 9.96
CA ALA A 243 -1.67 3.02 10.12
C ALA A 243 -0.62 3.78 10.94
N ALA A 244 -0.42 5.07 10.68
CA ALA A 244 0.49 5.91 11.46
C ALA A 244 0.02 6.11 12.92
N CYS A 245 -1.28 6.36 13.15
CA CYS A 245 -1.85 6.42 14.50
C CYS A 245 -1.64 5.11 15.26
N GLN A 246 -1.93 3.97 14.63
CA GLN A 246 -1.84 2.66 15.25
C GLN A 246 -0.39 2.32 15.61
N ALA A 247 0.58 2.66 14.76
CA ALA A 247 2.00 2.54 15.09
C ALA A 247 2.38 3.43 16.30
N LEU A 248 1.98 4.71 16.30
CA LEU A 248 2.27 5.62 17.41
C LEU A 248 1.63 5.16 18.73
N GLU A 249 0.37 4.72 18.68
CA GLU A 249 -0.40 4.23 19.83
C GLU A 249 0.24 2.97 20.43
N ARG A 250 0.66 2.03 19.57
CA ARG A 250 1.40 0.83 19.98
C ARG A 250 2.78 1.16 20.54
N ALA A 251 3.53 2.08 19.91
CA ALA A 251 4.83 2.52 20.41
C ALA A 251 4.73 3.22 21.78
N CYS A 252 3.63 3.94 22.02
CA CYS A 252 3.36 4.65 23.28
C CYS A 252 2.56 3.83 24.30
N ASP A 253 2.22 2.57 24.00
CA ASP A 253 1.37 1.71 24.83
C ASP A 253 0.05 2.41 25.27
N THR A 254 -0.59 3.08 24.32
CA THR A 254 -1.80 3.89 24.54
C THR A 254 -3.04 3.12 24.13
N GLU A 255 -3.96 2.91 25.08
CA GLU A 255 -5.28 2.35 24.78
C GLU A 255 -6.19 3.41 24.15
N VAL A 256 -6.65 3.14 22.93
CA VAL A 256 -7.54 4.04 22.18
C VAL A 256 -8.99 3.79 22.61
N PRO A 257 -9.78 4.84 22.90
CA PRO A 257 -11.19 4.66 23.24
C PRO A 257 -11.98 3.89 22.18
N ALA A 258 -12.87 2.99 22.60
CA ALA A 258 -13.67 2.16 21.71
C ALA A 258 -14.50 2.99 20.71
N ARG A 259 -15.09 4.11 21.16
CA ARG A 259 -15.82 5.05 20.28
C ARG A 259 -14.93 5.58 19.15
N ALA A 260 -13.69 5.93 19.46
CA ALA A 260 -12.74 6.41 18.45
C ALA A 260 -12.39 5.34 17.41
N LEU A 261 -12.22 4.09 17.84
CA LEU A 261 -11.96 2.95 16.93
C LEU A 261 -13.15 2.69 15.99
N TYR A 262 -14.38 2.79 16.49
CA TYR A 262 -15.60 2.68 15.68
C TYR A 262 -15.71 3.82 14.67
N LEU A 263 -15.40 5.06 15.08
CA LEU A 263 -15.37 6.22 14.17
C LEU A 263 -14.28 6.07 13.10
N ARG A 264 -13.10 5.54 13.44
CA ARG A 264 -12.05 5.24 12.45
C ARG A 264 -12.48 4.20 11.42
N ALA A 265 -13.10 3.11 11.87
CA ALA A 265 -13.64 2.08 10.98
C ALA A 265 -14.73 2.65 10.06
N LEU A 266 -15.63 3.48 10.60
CA LEU A 266 -16.64 4.18 9.81
C LEU A 266 -16.00 5.04 8.71
N LEU A 267 -15.00 5.84 9.06
CA LEU A 267 -14.27 6.68 8.12
C LEU A 267 -13.55 5.85 7.05
N ALA A 268 -12.94 4.72 7.42
CA ALA A 268 -12.23 3.83 6.51
C ALA A 268 -13.18 3.15 5.50
N GLU A 269 -14.33 2.66 5.95
CA GLU A 269 -15.34 2.10 5.03
C GLU A 269 -15.97 3.17 4.13
N ARG A 270 -16.08 4.42 4.62
CA ARG A 270 -16.52 5.54 3.78
C ARG A 270 -15.48 5.94 2.73
N GLU A 271 -14.20 5.93 3.06
CA GLU A 271 -13.12 6.08 2.08
C GLU A 271 -13.18 4.96 1.03
N ARG A 272 -13.40 3.71 1.46
CA ARG A 272 -13.52 2.54 0.57
C ARG A 272 -14.61 2.70 -0.47
N VAL A 273 -15.84 3.02 -0.06
CA VAL A 273 -16.97 3.25 -0.98
C VAL A 273 -16.66 4.37 -1.97
N ALA A 274 -16.09 5.48 -1.51
CA ALA A 274 -15.78 6.63 -2.37
C ALA A 274 -14.78 6.28 -3.49
N ASN A 275 -13.75 5.49 -3.16
CA ASN A 275 -12.71 5.13 -4.11
C ASN A 275 -13.13 4.01 -5.05
N HIS A 276 -13.86 3.00 -4.57
CA HIS A 276 -14.42 1.98 -5.46
C HIS A 276 -15.39 2.58 -6.49
N LEU A 277 -16.25 3.52 -6.09
CA LEU A 277 -17.10 4.25 -7.05
C LEU A 277 -16.25 5.02 -8.07
N GLY A 278 -15.19 5.67 -7.61
CA GLY A 278 -14.25 6.37 -8.50
C GLY A 278 -13.59 5.42 -9.51
N ASP A 279 -13.18 4.25 -9.07
CA ASP A 279 -12.50 3.26 -9.90
C ASP A 279 -13.43 2.60 -10.92
N ILE A 280 -14.63 2.20 -10.51
CA ILE A 280 -15.67 1.67 -11.41
C ILE A 280 -15.97 2.71 -12.50
N GLY A 281 -16.12 3.98 -12.13
CA GLY A 281 -16.32 5.07 -13.09
C GLY A 281 -15.14 5.30 -14.02
N GLY A 282 -13.90 5.18 -13.52
CA GLY A 282 -12.68 5.29 -14.32
C GLY A 282 -12.52 4.13 -15.31
N ILE A 283 -12.83 2.91 -14.89
CA ILE A 283 -12.83 1.74 -15.79
C ILE A 283 -13.84 1.97 -16.93
N CYS A 284 -15.04 2.47 -16.63
CA CYS A 284 -16.02 2.82 -17.66
C CYS A 284 -15.49 3.89 -18.61
N ASN A 285 -14.83 4.94 -18.09
CA ASN A 285 -14.24 6.01 -18.91
C ASN A 285 -13.20 5.48 -19.90
N ASP A 286 -12.32 4.59 -19.44
CA ASP A 286 -11.16 4.14 -20.21
C ASP A 286 -11.53 3.21 -21.38
N VAL A 287 -12.77 2.69 -21.37
CA VAL A 287 -13.37 1.97 -22.52
C VAL A 287 -14.40 2.81 -23.28
N GLY A 288 -14.53 4.10 -22.96
CA GLY A 288 -15.44 5.03 -23.64
C GLY A 288 -16.90 4.99 -23.19
N PHE A 289 -17.23 4.33 -22.08
CA PHE A 289 -18.60 4.24 -21.56
C PHE A 289 -18.97 5.41 -20.63
N GLY A 290 -19.22 6.57 -21.25
CA GLY A 290 -19.46 7.83 -20.54
C GLY A 290 -20.67 7.85 -19.60
N PHE A 291 -21.69 7.01 -19.84
CA PHE A 291 -22.83 6.85 -18.92
C PHE A 291 -22.37 6.30 -17.56
N GLY A 292 -21.64 5.17 -17.56
CA GLY A 292 -21.13 4.54 -16.34
C GLY A 292 -20.22 5.49 -15.54
N GLN A 293 -19.31 6.17 -16.23
CA GLN A 293 -18.44 7.20 -15.64
C GLN A 293 -19.25 8.30 -14.94
N SER A 294 -20.22 8.89 -15.65
CA SER A 294 -20.99 10.03 -15.15
C SER A 294 -21.84 9.67 -13.93
N GLN A 295 -22.47 8.48 -13.94
CA GLN A 295 -23.25 7.99 -12.80
C GLN A 295 -22.36 7.77 -11.58
N CYS A 296 -21.23 7.09 -11.75
CA CYS A 296 -20.30 6.84 -10.66
C CYS A 296 -19.72 8.14 -10.08
N ALA A 297 -19.35 9.10 -10.94
CA ALA A 297 -18.84 10.41 -10.53
C ALA A 297 -19.88 11.20 -9.71
N LEU A 298 -21.14 11.21 -10.14
CA LEU A 298 -22.23 11.86 -9.41
C LEU A 298 -22.43 11.25 -8.01
N LEU A 299 -22.45 9.91 -7.91
CA LEU A 299 -22.63 9.22 -6.64
C LEU A 299 -21.45 9.45 -5.70
N ARG A 300 -20.22 9.37 -6.20
CA ARG A 300 -19.00 9.67 -5.44
C ARG A 300 -18.98 11.11 -4.93
N GLU A 301 -19.37 12.08 -5.77
CA GLU A 301 -19.43 13.49 -5.37
C GLU A 301 -20.44 13.71 -4.24
N ARG A 302 -21.64 13.12 -4.35
CA ARG A 302 -22.66 13.20 -3.28
C ARG A 302 -22.14 12.59 -1.98
N TRP A 303 -21.50 11.43 -2.05
CA TRP A 303 -20.89 10.75 -0.91
C TRP A 303 -19.79 11.59 -0.23
N GLN A 304 -18.95 12.26 -1.01
CA GLN A 304 -17.90 13.12 -0.46
C GLN A 304 -18.42 14.45 0.08
N ARG A 305 -19.53 14.98 -0.43
CA ARG A 305 -20.20 16.14 0.20
C ARG A 305 -20.80 15.74 1.54
N ASP A 306 -21.41 14.57 1.60
CA ASP A 306 -21.90 13.97 2.84
C ASP A 306 -20.76 13.78 3.87
N ASN A 307 -19.57 13.35 3.42
CA ASN A 307 -18.37 13.34 4.26
C ASN A 307 -18.05 14.72 4.84
N ALA A 308 -18.13 15.78 4.03
CA ALA A 308 -17.85 17.13 4.49
C ALA A 308 -18.87 17.62 5.51
N ASN A 309 -20.15 17.28 5.32
CA ASN A 309 -21.23 17.66 6.23
C ASN A 309 -21.06 17.00 7.61
N HIS A 310 -20.71 15.72 7.65
CA HIS A 310 -20.65 14.96 8.91
C HIS A 310 -19.27 14.94 9.59
N PHE A 311 -18.18 15.06 8.82
CA PHE A 311 -16.81 14.91 9.34
C PHE A 311 -15.95 16.15 9.07
N GLY A 312 -16.47 17.15 8.36
CA GLY A 312 -15.82 18.44 8.13
C GLY A 312 -14.78 18.43 7.01
N HIS A 313 -14.62 17.35 6.25
CA HIS A 313 -13.76 17.33 5.06
C HIS A 313 -14.23 16.32 4.00
N ARG A 314 -14.22 16.72 2.72
CA ARG A 314 -14.68 15.88 1.60
C ARG A 314 -13.91 14.56 1.46
N LEU A 315 -12.59 14.65 1.58
CA LEU A 315 -11.65 13.52 1.53
C LEU A 315 -11.24 13.01 2.92
N LEU A 316 -11.96 13.39 3.98
CA LEU A 316 -11.69 12.93 5.36
C LEU A 316 -10.28 13.27 5.90
N MET A 317 -9.59 14.25 5.31
CA MET A 317 -8.28 14.72 5.79
C MET A 317 -8.39 15.29 7.20
N ASP A 318 -7.35 15.02 8.00
CA ASP A 318 -7.19 15.50 9.38
C ASP A 318 -8.35 15.10 10.32
N THR A 319 -9.09 14.04 9.98
CA THR A 319 -10.14 13.45 10.84
C THR A 319 -9.59 12.52 11.90
N LEU A 320 -8.44 11.91 11.65
CA LEU A 320 -7.71 11.08 12.61
C LEU A 320 -6.64 11.89 13.31
N VAL A 321 -6.49 11.66 14.61
CA VAL A 321 -5.43 12.23 15.46
C VAL A 321 -4.78 11.10 16.25
N PRO A 322 -3.53 11.27 16.73
CA PRO A 322 -2.95 10.31 17.65
C PRO A 322 -3.89 10.08 18.85
N GLY A 323 -4.20 8.82 19.14
CA GLY A 323 -5.03 8.42 20.29
C GLY A 323 -6.53 8.51 20.06
N GLY A 324 -6.98 8.90 18.86
CA GLY A 324 -8.40 8.82 18.50
C GLY A 324 -8.80 9.53 17.21
N VAL A 325 -9.86 10.33 17.25
CA VAL A 325 -10.39 11.12 16.13
C VAL A 325 -10.55 12.59 16.53
N ALA A 326 -10.47 13.49 15.54
CA ALA A 326 -10.50 14.93 15.74
C ALA A 326 -11.89 15.47 16.12
N ARG A 327 -12.95 14.79 15.67
CA ARG A 327 -14.35 15.22 15.82
C ARG A 327 -15.24 14.02 16.03
N ASP A 328 -16.29 14.22 16.82
CA ASP A 328 -17.37 13.26 17.00
C ASP A 328 -18.47 13.47 15.95
N LEU A 329 -19.37 12.49 15.83
CA LEU A 329 -20.63 12.60 15.10
C LEU A 329 -21.68 13.35 15.94
N ASP A 330 -22.45 14.21 15.28
CA ASP A 330 -23.66 14.78 15.87
C ASP A 330 -24.67 13.66 16.21
N PRO A 331 -25.47 13.79 17.29
CA PRO A 331 -26.41 12.75 17.70
C PRO A 331 -27.45 12.35 16.64
N ALA A 332 -27.79 13.27 15.73
CA ALA A 332 -28.72 13.01 14.62
C ALA A 332 -28.04 12.37 13.39
N ALA A 333 -26.71 12.40 13.31
CA ALA A 333 -25.97 11.94 12.12
C ALA A 333 -26.14 10.44 11.83
N PRO A 334 -26.16 9.51 12.81
CA PRO A 334 -26.31 8.09 12.51
C PRO A 334 -27.57 7.76 11.71
N GLU A 335 -28.73 8.32 12.08
CA GLU A 335 -29.99 8.10 11.36
C GLU A 335 -29.97 8.69 9.94
N GLN A 336 -29.41 9.90 9.79
CA GLN A 336 -29.26 10.56 8.48
C GLN A 336 -28.37 9.75 7.55
N LEU A 337 -27.26 9.24 8.07
CA LEU A 337 -26.33 8.39 7.33
C LEU A 337 -26.99 7.09 6.88
N ILE A 338 -27.71 6.40 7.77
CA ILE A 338 -28.43 5.15 7.44
C ILE A 338 -29.45 5.40 6.31
N GLN A 339 -30.22 6.49 6.39
CA GLN A 339 -31.18 6.84 5.34
C GLN A 339 -30.49 7.09 3.99
N ALA A 340 -29.42 7.91 3.98
CA ALA A 340 -28.66 8.20 2.77
C ALA A 340 -28.03 6.94 2.15
N HIS A 341 -27.55 6.00 2.98
CA HIS A 341 -26.99 4.73 2.52
C HIS A 341 -28.04 3.81 1.91
N GLY A 342 -29.25 3.81 2.45
CA GLY A 342 -30.40 3.08 1.88
C GLY A 342 -30.74 3.57 0.47
N GLU A 343 -30.76 4.88 0.26
CA GLU A 343 -30.97 5.47 -1.07
C GLU A 343 -29.85 5.13 -2.05
N LEU A 344 -28.59 5.25 -1.61
CA LEU A 344 -27.43 4.88 -2.42
C LEU A 344 -27.51 3.42 -2.85
N ARG A 345 -27.80 2.49 -1.94
CA ARG A 345 -27.88 1.05 -2.23
C ARG A 345 -28.92 0.75 -3.32
N ARG A 346 -30.07 1.43 -3.30
CA ARG A 346 -31.13 1.29 -4.32
C ARG A 346 -30.65 1.75 -5.69
N VAL A 347 -29.93 2.87 -5.75
CA VAL A 347 -29.37 3.38 -7.01
C VAL A 347 -28.24 2.47 -7.53
N LEU A 348 -27.35 2.05 -6.63
CA LEU A 348 -26.22 1.17 -6.98
C LEU A 348 -26.67 -0.16 -7.53
N ARG A 349 -27.71 -0.78 -6.97
CA ARG A 349 -28.24 -2.05 -7.49
C ARG A 349 -28.58 -1.93 -8.98
N ARG A 350 -29.40 -0.94 -9.33
CA ARG A 350 -29.80 -0.71 -10.72
C ARG A 350 -28.61 -0.34 -11.61
N LEU A 351 -27.67 0.45 -11.08
CA LEU A 351 -26.47 0.83 -11.83
C LEU A 351 -25.60 -0.39 -12.12
N PHE A 352 -25.32 -1.23 -11.12
CA PHE A 352 -24.49 -2.42 -11.28
C PHE A 352 -25.15 -3.45 -12.20
N ASP A 353 -26.48 -3.65 -12.11
CA ASP A 353 -27.21 -4.47 -13.09
C ASP A 353 -26.97 -3.96 -14.53
N ILE A 354 -27.00 -2.64 -14.75
CA ILE A 354 -26.71 -2.04 -16.06
C ILE A 354 -25.26 -2.28 -16.48
N LEU A 355 -24.29 -2.16 -15.56
CA LEU A 355 -22.87 -2.34 -15.90
C LEU A 355 -22.57 -3.81 -16.22
N ASP A 356 -23.06 -4.74 -15.40
CA ASP A 356 -22.82 -6.17 -15.56
C ASP A 356 -23.50 -6.73 -16.83
N ASP A 357 -24.70 -6.27 -17.17
CA ASP A 357 -25.44 -6.71 -18.35
C ASP A 357 -25.15 -5.87 -19.61
N HIS A 358 -24.07 -5.08 -19.67
CA HIS A 358 -23.73 -4.26 -20.84
C HIS A 358 -22.72 -4.95 -21.78
N PRO A 359 -23.13 -5.50 -22.95
CA PRO A 359 -22.23 -6.29 -23.80
C PRO A 359 -21.02 -5.51 -24.33
N PRO A 360 -21.14 -4.25 -24.80
CA PRO A 360 -19.96 -3.48 -25.24
C PRO A 360 -18.95 -3.19 -24.14
N LEU A 361 -19.38 -3.06 -22.88
CA LEU A 361 -18.46 -2.94 -21.76
C LEU A 361 -17.78 -4.28 -21.51
N ASN A 362 -18.56 -5.36 -21.41
CA ASN A 362 -18.04 -6.70 -21.16
C ASN A 362 -17.00 -7.15 -22.20
N ASP A 363 -17.21 -6.82 -23.48
CA ASP A 363 -16.26 -7.07 -24.57
C ASP A 363 -14.87 -6.44 -24.34
N ARG A 364 -14.81 -5.34 -23.57
CA ARG A 364 -13.57 -4.60 -23.27
C ARG A 364 -12.97 -4.93 -21.91
N LEU A 365 -13.69 -5.66 -21.03
CA LEU A 365 -13.25 -5.97 -19.68
C LEU A 365 -12.96 -7.45 -19.46
N LEU A 366 -13.78 -8.33 -20.04
CA LEU A 366 -13.61 -9.77 -19.92
C LEU A 366 -12.38 -10.18 -20.71
N THR A 367 -11.55 -11.05 -20.13
CA THR A 367 -10.29 -11.56 -20.72
C THR A 367 -9.18 -10.52 -20.92
N THR A 368 -9.44 -9.23 -20.68
CA THR A 368 -8.44 -8.16 -20.75
C THR A 368 -7.65 -8.07 -19.44
N GLY A 369 -6.32 -7.98 -19.51
CA GLY A 369 -5.47 -7.73 -18.36
C GLY A 369 -5.53 -8.83 -17.28
N ILE A 370 -5.44 -10.10 -17.70
CA ILE A 370 -5.51 -11.25 -16.79
C ILE A 370 -4.23 -11.34 -15.94
N LEU A 371 -4.41 -11.35 -14.62
CA LEU A 371 -3.37 -11.70 -13.65
C LEU A 371 -3.67 -13.09 -13.05
N GLY A 372 -2.82 -14.07 -13.36
CA GLY A 372 -2.95 -15.42 -12.81
C GLY A 372 -2.66 -15.48 -11.30
N ARG A 373 -3.30 -16.42 -10.60
CA ARG A 373 -3.13 -16.64 -9.14
C ARG A 373 -1.67 -16.78 -8.71
N GLU A 374 -0.89 -17.60 -9.42
CA GLU A 374 0.52 -17.85 -9.06
C GLU A 374 1.39 -16.61 -9.26
N THR A 375 1.17 -15.84 -10.32
CA THR A 375 1.85 -14.56 -10.53
C THR A 375 1.48 -13.57 -9.42
N ALA A 376 0.19 -13.42 -9.10
CA ALA A 376 -0.26 -12.56 -8.01
C ALA A 376 0.34 -12.96 -6.65
N ARG A 377 0.44 -14.27 -6.38
CA ARG A 377 1.05 -14.83 -5.17
C ARG A 377 2.54 -14.52 -5.11
N THR A 378 3.25 -14.74 -6.22
CA THR A 378 4.70 -14.53 -6.34
C THR A 378 5.08 -13.06 -6.18
N LEU A 379 4.27 -12.15 -6.72
CA LEU A 379 4.44 -10.70 -6.56
C LEU A 379 4.00 -10.19 -5.18
N GLY A 380 3.30 -11.00 -4.38
CA GLY A 380 2.80 -10.60 -3.07
C GLY A 380 1.65 -9.60 -3.13
N CYS A 381 0.85 -9.60 -4.21
CA CYS A 381 -0.28 -8.68 -4.38
C CYS A 381 -1.28 -8.75 -3.20
N THR A 382 -1.97 -7.64 -2.95
CA THR A 382 -2.98 -7.53 -1.87
C THR A 382 -4.24 -6.80 -2.34
N GLY A 383 -5.28 -6.79 -1.50
CA GLY A 383 -6.54 -6.10 -1.76
C GLY A 383 -7.28 -6.64 -2.99
N TYR A 384 -7.97 -5.77 -3.72
CA TYR A 384 -8.81 -6.19 -4.86
C TYR A 384 -8.01 -6.84 -6.01
N VAL A 385 -6.71 -6.55 -6.15
CA VAL A 385 -5.86 -7.18 -7.18
C VAL A 385 -5.63 -8.66 -6.86
N ALA A 386 -5.31 -8.96 -5.60
CA ALA A 386 -5.14 -10.32 -5.11
C ALA A 386 -6.47 -11.09 -5.12
N LYS A 387 -7.52 -10.46 -4.59
CA LYS A 387 -8.89 -11.00 -4.54
C LYS A 387 -9.45 -11.33 -5.92
N ALA A 388 -9.16 -10.52 -6.92
CA ALA A 388 -9.58 -10.81 -8.30
C ALA A 388 -8.87 -12.03 -8.91
N SER A 389 -7.72 -12.40 -8.36
CA SER A 389 -6.85 -13.49 -8.82
C SER A 389 -6.96 -14.74 -7.93
N GLY A 390 -7.98 -14.84 -7.09
CA GLY A 390 -8.22 -16.01 -6.24
C GLY A 390 -7.47 -16.02 -4.90
N LEU A 391 -6.86 -14.91 -4.49
CA LEU A 391 -6.13 -14.79 -3.23
C LEU A 391 -6.94 -13.98 -2.22
N ASP A 392 -7.36 -14.65 -1.14
CA ASP A 392 -8.07 -14.03 -0.03
C ASP A 392 -7.07 -13.31 0.89
N HIS A 393 -6.59 -12.15 0.49
CA HIS A 393 -5.76 -11.27 1.33
C HIS A 393 -6.60 -10.09 1.81
N ASP A 394 -7.10 -10.16 3.04
CA ASP A 394 -7.81 -9.09 3.73
C ASP A 394 -7.43 -9.10 5.23
N LEU A 395 -6.74 -8.05 5.69
CA LEU A 395 -6.33 -7.95 7.10
C LEU A 395 -7.52 -8.04 8.06
N ARG A 396 -8.71 -7.54 7.67
CA ARG A 396 -9.88 -7.52 8.55
C ARG A 396 -10.36 -8.94 8.87
N HIS A 397 -10.05 -9.91 8.02
CA HIS A 397 -10.40 -11.31 8.20
C HIS A 397 -9.32 -12.10 8.93
N HIS A 398 -8.08 -12.04 8.44
CA HIS A 398 -7.03 -12.95 8.90
C HIS A 398 -6.22 -12.42 10.08
N VAL A 399 -6.05 -11.10 10.19
CA VAL A 399 -5.39 -10.44 11.33
C VAL A 399 -6.28 -9.31 11.84
N PRO A 400 -7.49 -9.64 12.33
CA PRO A 400 -8.50 -8.65 12.67
C PRO A 400 -8.02 -7.75 13.81
N TYR A 401 -8.20 -6.44 13.62
CA TYR A 401 -7.88 -5.42 14.61
C TYR A 401 -9.15 -4.66 15.01
N ALA A 402 -9.14 -4.05 16.20
CA ALA A 402 -10.31 -3.36 16.70
C ALA A 402 -10.76 -2.19 15.80
N PRO A 403 -12.06 -2.07 15.49
CA PRO A 403 -13.18 -2.89 15.98
C PRO A 403 -13.58 -4.06 15.07
N TYR A 404 -12.88 -4.30 13.95
CA TYR A 404 -13.22 -5.36 13.00
C TYR A 404 -13.18 -6.77 13.62
N ASP A 405 -12.37 -6.96 14.66
CA ASP A 405 -12.34 -8.15 15.53
C ASP A 405 -13.68 -8.50 16.21
N ARG A 406 -14.60 -7.54 16.31
CA ARG A 406 -15.92 -7.70 16.95
C ARG A 406 -17.08 -7.58 15.97
N LEU A 407 -16.83 -7.22 14.72
CA LEU A 407 -17.86 -7.05 13.70
C LEU A 407 -18.15 -8.37 12.97
N ARG A 408 -19.36 -8.48 12.43
CA ARG A 408 -19.71 -9.62 11.56
C ARG A 408 -19.33 -9.26 10.13
N LEU A 409 -18.14 -9.69 9.72
CA LEU A 409 -17.65 -9.55 8.35
C LEU A 409 -18.33 -10.59 7.44
N GLN A 410 -18.76 -10.18 6.26
CA GLN A 410 -19.13 -11.12 5.19
C GLN A 410 -17.86 -11.79 4.66
N PRO A 411 -17.94 -13.03 4.14
CA PRO A 411 -16.78 -13.67 3.51
C PRO A 411 -16.09 -12.74 2.51
N ALA A 412 -14.76 -12.76 2.51
CA ALA A 412 -13.98 -11.95 1.60
C ALA A 412 -14.43 -12.18 0.14
N VAL A 413 -14.53 -11.08 -0.58
CA VAL A 413 -14.96 -11.07 -1.97
C VAL A 413 -13.80 -11.55 -2.83
N VAL A 414 -13.93 -12.74 -3.42
CA VAL A 414 -12.90 -13.35 -4.28
C VAL A 414 -13.50 -13.64 -5.66
N GLU A 415 -12.70 -13.45 -6.70
CA GLU A 415 -12.92 -13.91 -8.09
C GLU A 415 -11.73 -14.78 -8.51
N HIS A 416 -11.83 -15.43 -9.66
CA HIS A 416 -10.77 -16.33 -10.14
C HIS A 416 -10.27 -16.01 -11.55
N GLU A 417 -10.97 -15.15 -12.30
CA GLU A 417 -10.63 -14.84 -13.68
C GLU A 417 -9.41 -13.93 -13.81
N GLY A 418 -9.13 -13.10 -12.80
CA GLY A 418 -7.97 -12.21 -12.78
C GLY A 418 -7.99 -11.09 -13.81
N ASP A 419 -9.05 -10.94 -14.60
CA ASP A 419 -9.21 -9.89 -15.62
C ASP A 419 -9.72 -8.56 -15.03
N VAL A 420 -9.88 -7.55 -15.90
CA VAL A 420 -10.43 -6.26 -15.51
C VAL A 420 -11.84 -6.40 -14.94
N ALA A 421 -12.68 -7.25 -15.53
CA ALA A 421 -14.05 -7.48 -15.07
C ALA A 421 -14.09 -8.06 -13.65
N ALA A 422 -13.24 -9.03 -13.32
CA ALA A 422 -13.07 -9.57 -11.97
C ALA A 422 -12.67 -8.46 -10.98
N ARG A 423 -11.69 -7.63 -11.32
CA ARG A 423 -11.30 -6.48 -10.48
C ARG A 423 -12.42 -5.45 -10.30
N MET A 424 -13.31 -5.30 -11.27
CA MET A 424 -14.50 -4.43 -11.17
C MET A 424 -15.57 -5.06 -10.27
N ARG A 425 -15.88 -6.34 -10.44
CA ARG A 425 -16.85 -7.09 -9.62
C ARG A 425 -16.45 -7.18 -8.16
N VAL A 426 -15.15 -7.34 -7.85
CA VAL A 426 -14.65 -7.29 -6.47
C VAL A 426 -15.03 -5.96 -5.83
N ARG A 427 -14.75 -4.83 -6.49
CA ARG A 427 -15.09 -3.49 -5.97
C ARG A 427 -16.58 -3.26 -5.79
N MET A 428 -17.41 -3.73 -6.73
CA MET A 428 -18.88 -3.64 -6.62
C MET A 428 -19.39 -4.37 -5.38
N ARG A 429 -18.90 -5.60 -5.15
CA ARG A 429 -19.27 -6.40 -3.98
C ARG A 429 -18.69 -5.83 -2.69
N GLU A 430 -17.48 -5.29 -2.70
CA GLU A 430 -16.88 -4.59 -1.55
C GLU A 430 -17.66 -3.32 -1.17
N ILE A 431 -18.22 -2.57 -2.13
CA ILE A 431 -19.14 -1.45 -1.81
C ILE A 431 -20.34 -1.95 -0.99
N HIS A 432 -20.96 -3.06 -1.39
CA HIS A 432 -22.09 -3.62 -0.64
C HIS A 432 -21.69 -4.11 0.75
N ALA A 433 -20.52 -4.75 0.88
CA ALA A 433 -19.97 -5.18 2.17
C ALA A 433 -19.69 -3.97 3.08
N SER A 434 -19.04 -2.92 2.57
CA SER A 434 -18.77 -1.68 3.32
C SER A 434 -20.04 -1.00 3.79
N LEU A 435 -21.09 -0.92 2.95
CA LEU A 435 -22.36 -0.33 3.37
C LEU A 435 -23.00 -1.13 4.51
N GLY A 436 -22.92 -2.47 4.49
CA GLY A 436 -23.37 -3.30 5.61
C GLY A 436 -22.54 -3.13 6.89
N LEU A 437 -21.22 -2.95 6.76
CA LEU A 437 -20.35 -2.67 7.90
C LEU A 437 -20.61 -1.29 8.51
N ILE A 438 -20.85 -0.28 7.68
CA ILE A 438 -21.19 1.07 8.14
C ILE A 438 -22.49 1.04 8.96
N GLU A 439 -23.51 0.30 8.52
CA GLU A 439 -24.76 0.13 9.28
C GLU A 439 -24.52 -0.56 10.63
N GLN A 440 -23.70 -1.62 10.67
CA GLN A 440 -23.30 -2.27 11.93
C GLN A 440 -22.55 -1.32 12.87
N LEU A 441 -21.60 -0.56 12.34
CA LEU A 441 -20.79 0.41 13.10
C LEU A 441 -21.64 1.52 13.70
N LEU A 442 -22.61 2.05 12.94
CA LEU A 442 -23.52 3.09 13.42
C LEU A 442 -24.50 2.55 14.47
N ALA A 443 -25.01 1.33 14.28
CA ALA A 443 -25.94 0.71 15.22
C ALA A 443 -25.27 0.32 16.55
N ALA A 444 -23.98 -0.04 16.52
CA ALA A 444 -23.21 -0.45 17.69
C ALA A 444 -22.24 0.63 18.19
N LEU A 445 -22.40 1.88 17.76
CA LEU A 445 -21.48 2.97 18.08
C LEU A 445 -21.42 3.22 19.61
N PRO A 446 -20.29 2.94 20.28
CA PRO A 446 -20.20 3.08 21.74
C PRO A 446 -20.23 4.54 22.18
N GLU A 447 -20.75 4.81 23.38
CA GLU A 447 -20.52 6.09 24.06
C GLU A 447 -19.07 6.18 24.59
N GLY A 448 -18.65 7.39 24.98
CA GLY A 448 -17.37 7.62 25.64
C GLY A 448 -16.46 8.63 24.95
N ALA A 449 -15.20 8.70 25.39
CA ALA A 449 -14.21 9.61 24.83
C ALA A 449 -13.89 9.27 23.36
N ILE A 450 -13.54 10.29 22.57
CA ILE A 450 -13.16 10.13 21.16
C ILE A 450 -11.64 10.21 20.93
N ALA A 451 -10.87 10.57 21.97
CA ALA A 451 -9.42 10.62 21.92
C ALA A 451 -8.82 10.50 23.33
N MET A 452 -7.59 9.99 23.39
CA MET A 452 -6.74 9.97 24.59
C MET A 452 -5.37 10.58 24.24
N PRO A 453 -4.74 11.40 25.09
CA PRO A 453 -3.38 11.87 24.85
C PRO A 453 -2.39 10.70 24.83
N LEU A 454 -1.41 10.77 23.92
CA LEU A 454 -0.28 9.86 23.91
C LEU A 454 0.76 10.31 24.94
N THR A 455 1.40 9.34 25.58
CA THR A 455 2.62 9.57 26.36
C THR A 455 3.80 8.98 25.60
N PRO A 456 4.61 9.80 24.89
CA PRO A 456 5.72 9.30 24.09
C PRO A 456 6.69 8.46 24.93
N ARG A 457 7.02 7.28 24.42
CA ARG A 457 8.05 6.42 25.00
C ARG A 457 9.35 6.62 24.21
N PRO A 458 10.45 7.05 24.87
CA PRO A 458 11.74 7.23 24.21
C PRO A 458 12.16 5.97 23.45
N GLU A 459 12.66 6.15 22.23
CA GLU A 459 13.25 5.10 21.40
C GLU A 459 12.31 3.93 21.02
N ALA A 460 11.01 4.06 21.28
CA ALA A 460 10.03 3.04 20.95
C ALA A 460 9.84 2.91 19.43
N SER A 461 9.59 1.70 18.96
CA SER A 461 9.30 1.39 17.56
C SER A 461 8.11 0.46 17.45
N ALA A 462 7.23 0.70 16.48
CA ALA A 462 6.06 -0.14 16.27
C ALA A 462 5.56 -0.08 14.82
N LEU A 463 4.72 -1.05 14.48
CA LEU A 463 4.04 -1.14 13.20
C LEU A 463 2.55 -0.88 13.36
N GLY A 464 1.97 -0.20 12.38
CA GLY A 464 0.54 -0.13 12.15
C GLY A 464 0.17 -0.91 10.90
N LEU A 465 -0.90 -1.70 10.96
CA LEU A 465 -1.44 -2.57 9.92
C LEU A 465 -2.94 -2.24 9.78
N VAL A 466 -3.35 -1.72 8.62
CA VAL A 466 -4.73 -1.31 8.36
C VAL A 466 -5.14 -1.75 6.96
N GLU A 467 -6.30 -2.39 6.82
CA GLU A 467 -6.86 -2.70 5.50
C GLU A 467 -7.43 -1.42 4.87
N GLY A 468 -6.66 -0.76 4.01
CA GLY A 468 -7.15 0.32 3.16
C GLY A 468 -8.04 -0.20 2.04
N TRP A 469 -8.63 0.71 1.26
CA TRP A 469 -9.48 0.34 0.13
C TRP A 469 -8.70 -0.33 -1.02
N ARG A 470 -7.39 -0.09 -1.11
CA ARG A 470 -6.48 -0.70 -2.08
C ARG A 470 -5.91 -2.04 -1.60
N GLY A 471 -5.96 -2.30 -0.29
CA GLY A 471 -5.35 -3.46 0.35
C GLY A 471 -4.68 -3.09 1.68
N GLU A 472 -3.84 -3.99 2.15
CA GLU A 472 -3.00 -3.87 3.34
C GLU A 472 -2.10 -2.62 3.33
N SER A 473 -2.36 -1.62 4.16
CA SER A 473 -1.49 -0.45 4.38
C SER A 473 -0.70 -0.60 5.67
N ILE A 474 0.61 -0.40 5.61
CA ILE A 474 1.51 -0.54 6.76
C ILE A 474 2.23 0.78 7.05
N ALA A 475 2.48 1.06 8.32
CA ALA A 475 3.34 2.16 8.76
C ALA A 475 4.32 1.68 9.82
N LEU A 476 5.62 1.89 9.60
CA LEU A 476 6.62 1.83 10.67
C LEU A 476 6.79 3.21 11.27
N VAL A 477 6.83 3.30 12.59
CA VAL A 477 7.25 4.50 13.32
C VAL A 477 8.29 4.13 14.38
N ARG A 478 9.42 4.82 14.38
CA ARG A 478 10.39 4.82 15.48
C ARG A 478 10.51 6.23 16.05
N LEU A 479 10.49 6.34 17.37
CA LEU A 479 10.69 7.59 18.10
C LEU A 479 12.16 7.75 18.50
N ASP A 480 12.61 8.99 18.70
CA ASP A 480 13.90 9.32 19.30
C ASP A 480 13.78 9.41 20.83
N ALA A 481 14.89 9.76 21.49
CA ALA A 481 14.94 9.93 22.94
C ALA A 481 14.02 11.06 23.46
N ALA A 482 13.64 12.02 22.60
CA ALA A 482 12.74 13.12 22.92
C ALA A 482 11.27 12.81 22.57
N GLY A 483 10.97 11.59 22.10
CA GLY A 483 9.63 11.19 21.68
C GLY A 483 9.18 11.81 20.35
N ARG A 484 10.11 12.36 19.56
CA ARG A 484 9.86 12.82 18.18
C ARG A 484 10.11 11.69 17.21
N VAL A 485 9.59 11.81 16.00
CA VAL A 485 9.77 10.79 14.97
C VAL A 485 11.23 10.75 14.54
N ALA A 486 11.89 9.61 14.74
CA ALA A 486 13.22 9.32 14.23
C ALA A 486 13.15 8.65 12.85
N ARG A 487 12.14 7.79 12.64
CA ARG A 487 11.91 7.09 11.38
C ARG A 487 10.42 6.90 11.13
N TYR A 488 10.00 7.09 9.89
CA TYR A 488 8.65 6.77 9.42
C TYR A 488 8.70 6.15 8.02
N PHE A 489 8.19 4.94 7.85
CA PHE A 489 8.06 4.28 6.55
C PHE A 489 6.60 3.90 6.28
N PRO A 490 5.88 4.62 5.40
CA PRO A 490 4.57 4.22 4.91
C PRO A 490 4.69 3.24 3.75
N ARG A 491 4.10 2.05 3.89
CA ARG A 491 4.07 1.03 2.85
C ARG A 491 2.66 0.90 2.29
N ASP A 492 2.43 1.50 1.13
CA ASP A 492 1.20 1.35 0.36
C ASP A 492 1.10 -0.05 -0.29
N PRO A 493 -0.09 -0.65 -0.46
CA PRO A 493 -0.27 -1.88 -1.25
C PRO A 493 0.37 -1.84 -2.65
N SER A 494 0.51 -0.63 -3.21
CA SER A 494 0.99 -0.41 -4.57
C SER A 494 2.44 -0.81 -4.79
N TRP A 495 3.25 -0.95 -3.74
CA TRP A 495 4.59 -1.54 -3.87
C TRP A 495 4.55 -2.93 -4.53
N PHE A 496 3.52 -3.72 -4.23
CA PHE A 496 3.31 -5.07 -4.76
C PHE A 496 2.31 -5.12 -5.92
N ASN A 497 1.37 -4.17 -5.99
CA ASN A 497 0.35 -4.17 -7.06
C ASN A 497 0.85 -3.52 -8.35
N TRP A 498 1.82 -2.60 -8.33
CA TRP A 498 2.39 -2.05 -9.56
C TRP A 498 3.09 -3.09 -10.44
N PRO A 499 3.99 -3.95 -9.91
CA PRO A 499 4.58 -5.02 -10.71
C PRO A 499 3.55 -5.92 -11.41
N ALA A 500 2.35 -6.09 -10.85
CA ALA A 500 1.31 -6.88 -11.50
C ALA A 500 0.85 -6.28 -12.84
N LEU A 501 0.87 -4.95 -13.00
CA LEU A 501 0.51 -4.30 -14.26
C LEU A 501 1.50 -4.65 -15.39
N GLU A 502 2.80 -4.72 -15.09
CA GLU A 502 3.84 -5.17 -16.04
C GLU A 502 3.60 -6.59 -16.56
N HIS A 503 2.97 -7.45 -15.75
CA HIS A 503 2.69 -8.84 -16.10
C HIS A 503 1.33 -9.04 -16.77
N LEU A 504 0.27 -8.41 -16.26
CA LEU A 504 -1.09 -8.64 -16.77
C LEU A 504 -1.33 -8.01 -18.13
N ILE A 505 -0.53 -7.01 -18.52
CA ILE A 505 -0.64 -6.37 -19.84
C ILE A 505 -0.04 -7.22 -20.96
N LEU A 506 0.79 -8.20 -20.65
CA LEU A 506 1.43 -9.06 -21.65
C LEU A 506 0.37 -9.80 -22.46
N GLY A 507 0.52 -9.78 -23.79
CA GLY A 507 -0.45 -10.39 -24.71
C GLY A 507 -1.74 -9.60 -24.92
N ASN A 508 -1.86 -8.40 -24.35
CA ASN A 508 -2.92 -7.45 -24.71
C ASN A 508 -2.38 -6.47 -25.76
N ILE A 509 -3.30 -5.73 -26.38
CA ILE A 509 -2.95 -4.65 -27.31
C ILE A 509 -2.72 -3.32 -26.58
N VAL A 510 -1.92 -2.42 -27.15
CA VAL A 510 -1.67 -1.09 -26.56
C VAL A 510 -2.95 -0.33 -26.15
N PRO A 511 -4.05 -0.34 -26.94
CA PRO A 511 -5.31 0.29 -26.55
C PRO A 511 -5.96 -0.26 -25.26
N ASP A 512 -5.58 -1.45 -24.78
CA ASP A 512 -6.09 -2.02 -23.52
C ASP A 512 -5.33 -1.51 -22.29
N PHE A 513 -4.18 -0.86 -22.48
CA PHE A 513 -3.37 -0.35 -21.38
C PHE A 513 -4.13 0.59 -20.42
N PRO A 514 -4.90 1.61 -20.90
CA PRO A 514 -5.61 2.51 -20.00
C PRO A 514 -6.51 1.77 -19.01
N VAL A 515 -7.36 0.86 -19.51
CA VAL A 515 -8.28 0.11 -18.65
C VAL A 515 -7.55 -0.89 -17.74
N CYS A 516 -6.47 -1.52 -18.22
CA CYS A 516 -5.61 -2.35 -17.39
C CYS A 516 -5.01 -1.56 -16.23
N ASN A 517 -4.36 -0.43 -16.52
CA ASN A 517 -3.76 0.47 -15.54
C ASN A 517 -4.80 0.95 -14.51
N LYS A 518 -5.97 1.41 -14.97
CA LYS A 518 -7.03 1.88 -14.09
C LYS A 518 -7.67 0.78 -13.25
N SER A 519 -7.71 -0.44 -13.75
CA SER A 519 -8.22 -1.59 -12.97
C SER A 519 -7.29 -2.00 -11.82
N VAL A 520 -5.98 -1.81 -11.99
CA VAL A 520 -4.97 -1.97 -10.92
C VAL A 520 -4.99 -0.78 -9.98
N ASN A 521 -5.11 0.44 -10.50
CA ASN A 521 -5.13 1.72 -9.78
C ASN A 521 -4.05 1.83 -8.68
N GLY A 522 -2.81 1.55 -9.07
CA GLY A 522 -1.66 1.74 -8.19
C GLY A 522 -1.51 3.20 -7.77
N SER A 523 -1.13 3.41 -6.52
CA SER A 523 -0.75 4.71 -5.98
C SER A 523 0.67 5.05 -6.43
N TYR A 524 0.79 6.00 -7.35
CA TYR A 524 2.08 6.58 -7.73
C TYR A 524 2.74 7.21 -6.51
N SER A 525 1.99 8.06 -5.80
CA SER A 525 2.50 8.76 -4.63
C SER A 525 2.74 7.88 -3.40
N GLY A 526 2.14 6.68 -3.34
CA GLY A 526 2.33 5.74 -2.24
C GLY A 526 3.62 4.93 -2.34
N VAL A 527 4.29 4.97 -3.49
CA VAL A 527 5.61 4.35 -3.73
C VAL A 527 6.70 5.39 -4.04
N ASP A 528 6.31 6.62 -4.34
CA ASP A 528 7.19 7.77 -4.54
C ASP A 528 7.29 8.58 -3.23
N LEU A 529 7.94 8.00 -2.22
CA LEU A 529 7.86 8.47 -0.83
C LEU A 529 8.70 9.70 -0.53
#